data_AF-E0MME2-F1
#
_entry.id   AF-E0MME2-F1
#
_cell.length_a   1.000
_cell.length_b   1.000
_cell.length_c   1.000
_cell.angle_alpha   90.00
_cell.angle_beta   90.00
_cell.angle_gamma   90.00
#
_symmetry.space_group_name_H-M   'P 1'
#
loop_
_entity.id
_entity.type
_entity.pdbx_description
1 polymer ?
#
loop_
_entity_poly.entity_id
_entity_poly.type
_entity_poly.pdbx_seq_one_letter_code
_entity_poly.pdbx_strand_id
1 'polypeptide(L)'
;MDGRSVFRAVDAPGLEYLVAPGGSNALEDVYCQPIVEGRLPNIIQDTSEIELCRSMPITKVAPIGSHMSLPIHRADGSVYGMFCCLSAKPKPGLNQRDFDMMGLFA
;
A
#
# COMPACT_ATOMS: atom_id res chain seq x y z
N MET A 1 3.49 16.54 10.04
CA MET A 1 2.87 15.20 9.98
C MET A 1 3.92 14.24 10.49
N ASP A 2 3.61 13.54 11.58
CA ASP A 2 4.59 12.99 12.54
C ASP A 2 5.34 11.73 12.06
N GLY A 3 5.62 11.61 10.75
CA GLY A 3 6.34 10.46 10.19
C GLY A 3 5.56 9.15 10.22
N ARG A 4 4.23 9.18 10.43
CA ARG A 4 3.38 7.98 10.57
C ARG A 4 2.29 7.92 9.51
N SER A 5 2.02 6.70 9.02
CA SER A 5 0.78 6.35 8.33
C SER A 5 -0.27 5.95 9.37
N VAL A 6 -1.52 6.39 9.19
CA VAL A 6 -2.65 6.02 10.06
C VAL A 6 -3.76 5.42 9.18
N PHE A 7 -4.23 4.24 9.55
CA PHE A 7 -5.33 3.59 8.85
C PHE A 7 -6.66 4.24 9.25
N ARG A 8 -7.30 4.94 8.30
CA ARG A 8 -8.60 5.62 8.56
C ARG A 8 -9.79 4.71 8.28
N ALA A 9 -9.72 3.92 7.23
CA ALA A 9 -10.71 2.93 6.85
C ALA A 9 -9.97 1.66 6.43
N VAL A 10 -10.52 0.50 6.80
CA VAL A 10 -9.94 -0.81 6.50
C VAL A 10 -11.10 -1.75 6.17
N ASP A 11 -10.97 -2.48 5.07
CA ASP A 11 -11.79 -3.64 4.76
C ASP A 11 -10.85 -4.84 4.58
N ALA A 12 -10.77 -5.67 5.61
CA ALA A 12 -9.83 -6.79 5.66
C ALA A 12 -10.41 -7.98 6.45
N PRO A 13 -11.46 -8.64 5.93
CA PRO A 13 -12.16 -9.70 6.66
C PRO A 13 -11.21 -10.84 7.07
N GLY A 14 -11.12 -11.12 8.37
CA GLY A 14 -10.24 -12.14 8.93
C GLY A 14 -8.76 -11.72 9.08
N LEU A 15 -8.42 -10.47 8.76
CA LEU A 15 -7.08 -9.88 8.91
C LEU A 15 -7.11 -8.62 9.78
N GLU A 16 -8.18 -8.39 10.54
CA GLU A 16 -8.38 -7.20 11.38
C GLU A 16 -7.30 -7.07 12.47
N TYR A 17 -6.68 -8.20 12.86
CA TYR A 17 -5.56 -8.21 13.80
C TYR A 17 -4.26 -7.63 13.23
N LEU A 18 -4.12 -7.61 11.90
CA LEU A 18 -2.96 -7.03 11.21
C LEU A 18 -3.19 -5.55 10.89
N VAL A 19 -4.40 -5.21 10.46
CA VAL A 19 -4.75 -3.87 10.01
C VAL A 19 -6.14 -3.53 10.54
N ALA A 20 -6.22 -2.50 11.39
CA ALA A 20 -7.46 -2.00 11.95
C ALA A 20 -7.50 -0.47 11.88
N PRO A 21 -8.70 0.15 11.78
CA PRO A 21 -8.84 1.59 11.91
C PRO A 21 -8.18 2.13 13.18
N GLY A 22 -7.43 3.24 13.06
CA GLY A 22 -6.64 3.82 14.14
C GLY A 22 -5.24 3.20 14.32
N GLY A 23 -4.97 2.04 13.70
CA GLY A 23 -3.61 1.49 13.62
C GLY A 23 -2.67 2.43 12.86
N SER A 24 -1.37 2.36 13.18
CA SER A 24 -0.37 3.21 12.52
C SER A 24 1.00 2.55 12.42
N ASN A 25 1.72 2.89 11.35
CA ASN A 25 3.11 2.46 11.12
C ASN A 25 3.98 3.66 10.82
N ALA A 26 5.30 3.57 11.06
CA ALA A 26 6.21 4.60 10.56
C ALA A 26 6.17 4.62 9.02
N LEU A 27 6.28 5.79 8.40
CA LEU A 27 6.24 5.92 6.93
C LEU A 27 7.38 5.16 6.26
N GLU A 28 8.54 5.10 6.90
CA GLU A 28 9.70 4.33 6.45
C GLU A 28 9.48 2.80 6.47
N ASP A 29 8.51 2.32 7.26
CA ASP A 29 8.23 0.89 7.41
C ASP A 29 7.30 0.35 6.33
N VAL A 30 6.53 1.21 5.65
CA VAL A 30 5.44 0.83 4.74
C VAL A 30 5.70 1.25 3.28
N TYR A 31 5.20 0.47 2.32
CA TYR A 31 5.41 0.72 0.88
C TYR A 31 4.95 2.10 0.40
N CYS A 32 3.96 2.70 1.08
CA CYS A 32 3.37 3.99 0.75
C CYS A 32 4.41 5.08 0.45
N GLN A 33 5.42 5.23 1.32
CA GLN A 33 6.40 6.31 1.19
C GLN A 33 7.31 6.11 -0.05
N PRO A 34 7.95 4.95 -0.26
CA PRO A 34 8.68 4.69 -1.50
C PRO A 34 7.84 4.84 -2.78
N ILE A 35 6.54 4.54 -2.73
CA ILE A 35 5.64 4.69 -3.89
C ILE A 35 5.41 6.16 -4.21
N VAL A 36 5.12 7.00 -3.21
CA VAL A 36 5.00 8.46 -3.39
C VAL A 36 6.31 9.06 -3.92
N GLU A 37 7.45 8.52 -3.51
CA GLU A 37 8.78 8.95 -3.97
C GLU A 37 9.19 8.36 -5.34
N GLY A 38 8.37 7.51 -5.95
CA GLY A 38 8.66 6.86 -7.23
C GLY A 38 9.74 5.77 -7.17
N ARG A 39 10.12 5.30 -5.97
CA ARG A 39 11.08 4.21 -5.75
C ARG A 39 10.44 2.82 -5.83
N LEU A 40 9.14 2.73 -5.62
CA LEU A 40 8.35 1.53 -5.84
C LEU A 40 7.24 1.81 -6.86
N PRO A 41 6.85 0.83 -7.69
CA PRO A 41 5.74 0.99 -8.60
C PRO A 41 4.41 0.96 -7.84
N ASN A 42 3.39 1.57 -8.44
CA ASN A 42 2.03 1.54 -7.91
C ASN A 42 1.38 0.15 -7.96
N ILE A 43 1.86 -0.72 -8.87
CA ILE A 43 1.39 -2.11 -9.06
C ILE A 43 2.57 -3.05 -8.79
N ILE A 44 2.45 -3.85 -7.74
CA ILE A 44 3.43 -4.88 -7.35
C ILE A 44 2.72 -6.23 -7.40
N GLN A 45 2.96 -6.97 -8.48
CA GLN A 45 2.37 -8.29 -8.73
C GLN A 45 2.92 -9.36 -7.78
N ASP A 46 4.21 -9.25 -7.46
CA ASP A 46 4.91 -10.11 -6.52
C ASP A 46 5.95 -9.30 -5.74
N THR A 47 5.76 -9.19 -4.43
CA THR A 47 6.71 -8.48 -3.56
C THR A 47 8.03 -9.24 -3.42
N SER A 48 8.04 -10.56 -3.61
CA SER A 48 9.27 -11.35 -3.52
C SER A 48 10.21 -11.10 -4.68
N GLU A 49 9.76 -10.46 -5.77
CA GLU A 49 10.58 -10.13 -6.93
C GLU A 49 11.27 -8.76 -6.80
N ILE A 50 10.82 -7.91 -5.88
CA ILE A 50 11.37 -6.56 -5.69
C ILE A 50 12.23 -6.49 -4.41
N GLU A 51 13.54 -6.24 -4.56
CA GLU A 51 14.50 -6.18 -3.43
C GLU A 51 14.09 -5.16 -2.35
N LEU A 52 13.62 -3.98 -2.78
CA LEU A 52 13.14 -2.98 -1.84
C LEU A 52 11.94 -3.50 -1.05
N CYS A 53 10.99 -4.19 -1.67
CA CYS A 53 9.89 -4.81 -0.93
C CYS A 53 10.40 -5.86 0.08
N ARG A 54 11.32 -6.74 -0.32
CA ARG A 54 11.89 -7.78 0.56
C ARG A 54 12.59 -7.21 1.79
N SER A 55 13.26 -6.07 1.65
CA SER A 55 14.02 -5.44 2.75
C SER A 55 13.14 -4.66 3.73
N MET A 56 11.93 -4.25 3.33
CA MET A 56 11.07 -3.40 4.15
C MET A 56 10.44 -4.12 5.35
N PRO A 57 10.31 -3.44 6.51
CA PRO A 57 9.73 -4.02 7.73
C PRO A 57 8.31 -4.58 7.54
N ILE A 58 7.45 -3.90 6.78
CA ILE A 58 6.06 -4.34 6.57
C ILE A 58 5.96 -5.77 5.99
N THR A 59 6.89 -6.16 5.12
CA THR A 59 6.94 -7.50 4.49
C THR A 59 7.27 -8.61 5.49
N LYS A 60 7.88 -8.27 6.63
CA LYS A 60 8.25 -9.23 7.68
C LYS A 60 7.13 -9.43 8.69
N VAL A 61 6.26 -8.44 8.86
CA VAL A 61 5.18 -8.45 9.86
C VAL A 61 3.83 -8.82 9.27
N ALA A 62 3.62 -8.57 7.97
CA ALA A 62 2.41 -8.93 7.25
C ALA A 62 2.75 -9.79 6.02
N PRO A 63 2.00 -10.87 5.75
CA PRO A 63 2.17 -11.63 4.53
C PRO A 63 1.61 -10.80 3.38
N ILE A 64 2.45 -10.02 2.70
CA ILE A 64 2.06 -9.25 1.51
C ILE A 64 2.76 -9.89 0.31
N GLY A 65 2.02 -10.68 -0.47
CA GLY A 65 2.49 -11.28 -1.72
C GLY A 65 2.25 -10.37 -2.93
N SER A 66 1.23 -9.50 -2.88
CA SER A 66 1.00 -8.46 -3.90
C SER A 66 0.41 -7.21 -3.29
N HIS A 67 0.69 -6.06 -3.93
CA HIS A 67 0.30 -4.75 -3.44
C HIS A 67 -0.04 -3.83 -4.61
N MET A 68 -1.15 -3.13 -4.51
CA MET A 68 -1.51 -2.07 -5.44
C MET A 68 -1.97 -0.86 -4.65
N SER A 69 -1.41 0.31 -4.94
CA SER A 69 -1.76 1.53 -4.22
C SER A 69 -1.55 2.77 -5.05
N LEU A 70 -2.31 3.82 -4.73
CA LEU A 70 -2.20 5.12 -5.36
C LEU A 70 -2.34 6.27 -4.35
N PRO A 71 -1.66 7.39 -4.60
CA PRO A 71 -1.80 8.59 -3.77
C PRO A 71 -3.15 9.26 -4.00
N ILE A 72 -3.84 9.53 -2.89
CA ILE A 72 -5.02 10.40 -2.85
C ILE A 72 -4.52 11.84 -2.71
N HIS A 73 -4.95 12.72 -3.61
CA HIS A 73 -4.54 14.12 -3.61
C HIS A 73 -5.66 15.03 -3.12
N ARG A 74 -5.29 16.12 -2.45
CA ARG A 74 -6.20 17.24 -2.20
C ARG A 74 -6.36 18.06 -3.49
N ALA A 75 -7.33 18.97 -3.49
CA ALA A 75 -7.56 19.90 -4.61
C ALA A 75 -6.33 20.77 -4.95
N ASP A 76 -5.44 21.01 -3.98
CA ASP A 76 -4.18 21.76 -4.17
C ASP A 76 -3.03 20.90 -4.73
N GLY A 77 -3.27 19.61 -5.02
CA GLY A 77 -2.27 18.67 -5.52
C GLY A 77 -1.39 18.05 -4.45
N SER A 78 -1.54 18.41 -3.17
CA SER A 78 -0.79 17.78 -2.08
C SER A 78 -1.31 16.37 -1.79
N VAL A 79 -0.40 15.46 -1.42
CA VAL A 79 -0.79 14.10 -1.00
C VAL A 79 -1.58 14.18 0.32
N TYR A 80 -2.82 13.70 0.29
CA TYR A 80 -3.66 13.53 1.47
C TYR A 80 -3.36 12.23 2.20
N GLY A 81 -3.15 11.16 1.44
CA GLY A 81 -2.89 9.82 1.93
C GLY A 81 -2.76 8.82 0.79
N MET A 82 -2.88 7.54 1.10
CA MET A 82 -2.82 6.45 0.13
C MET A 82 -4.08 5.62 0.20
N PHE A 83 -4.57 5.19 -0.96
CA PHE A 83 -5.50 4.07 -1.05
C PHE A 83 -4.69 2.82 -1.41
N CYS A 84 -4.81 1.74 -0.62
CA CYS A 84 -4.00 0.53 -0.78
C CYS A 84 -4.87 -0.72 -0.78
N CYS A 85 -4.55 -1.65 -1.67
CA CYS A 85 -5.08 -3.01 -1.74
C CYS A 85 -3.93 -4.00 -1.59
N LEU A 86 -4.07 -4.99 -0.71
CA LEU A 86 -3.01 -5.97 -0.42
C LEU A 86 -3.57 -7.39 -0.52
N SER A 87 -2.71 -8.33 -0.86
CA SER A 87 -3.03 -9.77 -0.84
C SER A 87 -1.83 -10.57 -0.34
N ALA A 88 -2.08 -11.61 0.45
CA ALA A 88 -1.04 -12.52 0.92
C ALA A 88 -0.42 -13.39 -0.16
N LYS A 89 -1.05 -13.47 -1.33
CA LYS A 89 -0.54 -14.21 -2.49
C LYS A 89 -0.08 -13.25 -3.58
N PRO A 90 0.97 -13.62 -4.36
CA PRO A 90 1.26 -12.98 -5.63
C PRO A 90 0.05 -13.00 -6.55
N LYS A 91 -0.08 -11.96 -7.38
CA LYS A 91 -1.16 -11.78 -8.34
C LYS A 91 -0.57 -11.37 -9.70
N PRO A 92 -0.06 -12.32 -10.50
CA PRO A 92 0.55 -12.03 -11.80
C PRO A 92 -0.39 -11.38 -12.83
N GLY A 93 -1.71 -11.48 -12.61
CA GLY A 93 -2.71 -10.86 -13.46
C GLY A 93 -2.98 -9.38 -13.18
N LEU A 94 -2.48 -8.81 -12.07
CA LEU A 94 -2.67 -7.39 -11.77
C LEU A 94 -2.06 -6.54 -12.86
N ASN A 95 -2.83 -5.61 -13.40
CA ASN A 95 -2.41 -4.78 -14.52
C ASN A 95 -3.01 -3.37 -14.44
N GLN A 96 -2.72 -2.56 -15.45
CA GLN A 96 -3.15 -1.16 -15.49
C GLN A 96 -4.67 -0.98 -15.41
N ARG A 97 -5.46 -1.90 -15.96
CA ARG A 97 -6.94 -1.83 -15.87
C ARG A 97 -7.42 -1.92 -14.42
N ASP A 98 -6.80 -2.78 -13.61
CA ASP A 98 -7.15 -2.91 -12.19
C ASP A 98 -6.78 -1.63 -11.43
N PHE A 99 -5.63 -1.04 -11.77
CA PHE A 99 -5.17 0.22 -11.19
C PHE A 99 -6.10 1.39 -11.54
N ASP A 100 -6.49 1.51 -12.82
CA ASP A 100 -7.41 2.54 -13.28
C ASP A 100 -8.79 2.40 -12.60
N MET A 101 -9.27 1.17 -12.44
CA MET A 101 -10.51 0.87 -11.70
C MET A 101 -10.41 1.27 -10.23
N MET A 102 -9.27 1.02 -9.58
CA MET A 102 -9.02 1.45 -8.21
C MET A 102 -9.07 2.98 -8.08
N GLY A 103 -8.55 3.71 -9.08
CA GLY A 103 -8.59 5.17 -9.15
C GLY A 103 -9.98 5.77 -9.19
N LEU A 104 -11.02 5.03 -9.59
CA LEU A 104 -12.41 5.50 -9.56
C LEU A 104 -12.99 5.65 -8.15
N PHE A 105 -12.37 5.03 -7.15
CA PHE A 105 -12.81 5.06 -5.75
C PHE A 105 -11.89 5.89 -4.84
N ALA A 106 -10.83 6.47 -5.39
CA ALA A 106 -9.80 7.20 -4.66
C ALA A 106 -10.10 8.70 -4.54
#